data_AF-A0A849M771-F1
#
_entry.id   AF-A0A849M771-F1
#
_cell.length_a   1.000
_cell.length_b   1.000
_cell.length_c   1.000
_cell.angle_alpha   90.00
_cell.angle_beta   90.00
_cell.angle_gamma   90.00
#
_symmetry.space_group_name_H-M   'P 1'
#
loop_
_entity.id
_entity.type
_entity.pdbx_description
1 polymer ?
#
loop_
_entity_poly.entity_id
_entity_poly.type
_entity_poly.pdbx_seq_one_letter_code
_entity_poly.pdbx_strand_id
1 'polypeptide(L)'
;MDQSQALAILKSGRNAFLTGSAGTGKTFVLNDYIRYLKERKVPVAVTASTGIAATHMNGMTIHAWSGIGVKNSLSSSDLLNMQSKKYLQKNLKEAQVLIIDEISMLHKNQLNMVDEVLRFFRESDNAFGGVQVILSGDFFQLPPIGNHGESNKEKFAFMSQSWLNAKLAVCYLTEQYRQSDQQLNTILNEIRSGQISPHSIRELQSSKETKLEAQNQPTKMYTHNIDVDKINKEHLLELPEEMHLFKAVTKGNKKLIESLKKSVLADENLQLKKFAKIMFVKNNYDKGFVNGTLGQIIDFSDDNFPIVKTYEEKNILVEPEEWSMENDIGKNLASFSQLPIRLAWAITIHKSQGMTLDAAEIDLSKTFEEGQGYVALSRLKSLQGLQLKGFNSKALQVASLAAKADKRFQELSTEVEHSLPDEKTQENQALDFIKKCGGITDPDEIERFSKRAKEKKMPKKSTYLFSKEYIEKGLSLEEISKERGLTNGTISGHIVKIKEIYPETDISRFRPDEKIMEMVISARDKLEARKNPKDITSRGQLSSKAFFDAMNGEVSYNDIKLAMAFL
;
A
#
# COMPACT_ATOMS: atom_id res chain seq x y z
N MET A 1 25.49 -11.23 -11.06
CA MET A 1 24.51 -12.02 -10.33
C MET A 1 23.11 -11.87 -10.89
N ASP A 2 22.48 -12.98 -11.21
CA ASP A 2 21.07 -13.06 -11.62
C ASP A 2 20.11 -13.15 -10.42
N GLN A 3 18.80 -13.10 -10.70
CA GLN A 3 17.76 -13.16 -9.67
C GLN A 3 17.69 -14.51 -8.94
N SER A 4 18.05 -15.62 -9.62
CA SER A 4 17.98 -16.98 -9.07
C SER A 4 19.09 -17.23 -8.05
N GLN A 5 20.31 -16.78 -8.35
CA GLN A 5 21.47 -16.80 -7.48
C GLN A 5 21.23 -15.94 -6.23
N ALA A 6 20.68 -14.72 -6.42
CA ALA A 6 20.30 -13.87 -5.29
C ALA A 6 19.27 -14.57 -4.39
N LEU A 7 18.23 -15.19 -4.99
CA LEU A 7 17.22 -15.93 -4.23
C LEU A 7 17.83 -17.13 -3.46
N ALA A 8 18.81 -17.83 -4.03
CA ALA A 8 19.51 -18.91 -3.34
C ALA A 8 20.27 -18.41 -2.10
N ILE A 9 20.95 -17.26 -2.19
CA ILE A 9 21.63 -16.63 -1.05
C ILE A 9 20.62 -16.27 0.05
N LEU A 10 19.49 -15.67 -0.32
CA LEU A 10 18.42 -15.35 0.62
C LEU A 10 17.88 -16.62 1.31
N LYS A 11 17.67 -17.70 0.56
CA LYS A 11 17.19 -18.98 1.08
C LYS A 11 18.18 -19.66 2.02
N SER A 12 19.49 -19.46 1.84
CA SER A 12 20.54 -20.06 2.70
C SER A 12 20.53 -19.56 4.16
N GLY A 13 19.75 -18.52 4.47
CA GLY A 13 19.70 -17.92 5.82
C GLY A 13 20.78 -16.87 6.08
N ARG A 14 21.63 -16.55 5.09
CA ARG A 14 22.60 -15.45 5.20
C ARG A 14 21.88 -14.11 5.25
N ASN A 15 22.40 -13.18 6.05
CA ASN A 15 22.02 -11.77 5.91
C ASN A 15 22.47 -11.27 4.55
N ALA A 16 21.64 -10.50 3.86
CA ALA A 16 21.93 -10.08 2.49
C ALA A 16 21.55 -8.62 2.23
N PHE A 17 22.30 -7.99 1.33
CA PHE A 17 21.94 -6.70 0.75
C PHE A 17 21.68 -6.87 -0.74
N LEU A 18 20.42 -6.78 -1.12
CA LEU A 18 19.96 -6.85 -2.51
C LEU A 18 19.97 -5.45 -3.12
N THR A 19 20.83 -5.24 -4.10
CA THR A 19 21.03 -3.93 -4.76
C THR A 19 21.09 -4.07 -6.27
N GLY A 20 21.17 -2.94 -6.95
CA GLY A 20 21.21 -2.81 -8.40
C GLY A 20 20.42 -1.60 -8.85
N SER A 21 20.59 -1.21 -10.09
CA SER A 21 19.90 -0.06 -10.67
C SER A 21 18.37 -0.14 -10.58
N ALA A 22 17.69 1.00 -10.70
CA ALA A 22 16.24 1.02 -10.77
C ALA A 22 15.72 0.21 -11.98
N GLY A 23 14.87 -0.78 -11.73
CA GLY A 23 14.32 -1.64 -12.79
C GLY A 23 14.90 -3.06 -12.86
N THR A 24 15.85 -3.41 -11.99
CA THR A 24 16.52 -4.73 -12.02
C THR A 24 15.75 -5.89 -11.38
N GLY A 25 14.53 -5.66 -10.91
CA GLY A 25 13.68 -6.71 -10.31
C GLY A 25 13.98 -7.05 -8.84
N LYS A 26 14.59 -6.14 -8.06
CA LYS A 26 14.81 -6.33 -6.61
C LYS A 26 13.53 -6.75 -5.87
N THR A 27 12.45 -6.00 -6.03
CA THR A 27 11.15 -6.29 -5.40
C THR A 27 10.55 -7.63 -5.85
N PHE A 28 10.84 -8.07 -7.08
CA PHE A 28 10.42 -9.39 -7.57
C PHE A 28 11.10 -10.50 -6.78
N VAL A 29 12.43 -10.44 -6.63
CA VAL A 29 13.20 -11.41 -5.81
C VAL A 29 12.72 -11.42 -4.35
N LEU A 30 12.45 -10.25 -3.76
CA LEU A 30 11.93 -10.17 -2.40
C LEU A 30 10.55 -10.82 -2.28
N ASN A 31 9.64 -10.57 -3.22
CA ASN A 31 8.29 -11.15 -3.21
C ASN A 31 8.34 -12.67 -3.35
N ASP A 32 9.23 -13.19 -4.19
CA ASP A 32 9.46 -14.63 -4.35
C ASP A 32 10.00 -15.26 -3.05
N TYR A 33 10.92 -14.58 -2.39
CA TYR A 33 11.45 -15.03 -1.10
C TYR A 33 10.39 -14.98 0.02
N ILE A 34 9.61 -13.90 0.08
CA ILE A 34 8.49 -13.77 1.03
C ILE A 34 7.46 -14.87 0.83
N ARG A 35 7.12 -15.19 -0.42
CA ARG A 35 6.22 -16.31 -0.75
C ARG A 35 6.80 -17.63 -0.26
N TYR A 36 8.07 -17.90 -0.58
CA TYR A 36 8.79 -19.09 -0.15
C TYR A 36 8.76 -19.30 1.38
N LEU A 37 8.99 -18.24 2.16
CA LEU A 37 8.93 -18.26 3.64
C LEU A 37 7.51 -18.47 4.17
N LYS A 38 6.53 -17.75 3.61
CA LYS A 38 5.12 -17.83 4.05
C LYS A 38 4.54 -19.22 3.82
N GLU A 39 4.80 -19.84 2.67
CA GLU A 39 4.38 -21.21 2.36
C GLU A 39 4.95 -22.24 3.35
N ARG A 40 6.08 -21.93 3.98
CA ARG A 40 6.78 -22.76 4.97
C ARG A 40 6.53 -22.33 6.41
N LYS A 41 5.56 -21.45 6.66
CA LYS A 41 5.23 -20.90 7.99
C LYS A 41 6.39 -20.22 8.73
N VAL A 42 7.41 -19.75 8.02
CA VAL A 42 8.48 -18.99 8.68
C VAL A 42 7.99 -17.56 8.96
N PRO A 43 8.03 -17.08 10.23
CA PRO A 43 7.65 -15.72 10.57
C PRO A 43 8.58 -14.68 9.94
N VAL A 44 8.07 -13.96 8.94
CA VAL A 44 8.78 -12.90 8.22
C VAL A 44 8.17 -11.53 8.52
N ALA A 45 9.01 -10.60 8.96
CA ALA A 45 8.68 -9.19 9.07
C ALA A 45 9.01 -8.49 7.76
N VAL A 46 7.97 -8.09 7.01
CA VAL A 46 8.11 -7.36 5.75
C VAL A 46 7.97 -5.87 6.04
N THR A 47 9.05 -5.12 5.84
CA THR A 47 9.08 -3.68 6.11
C THR A 47 9.72 -2.88 4.99
N ALA A 48 9.50 -1.57 5.00
CA ALA A 48 10.23 -0.63 4.17
C ALA A 48 10.48 0.71 4.90
N SER A 49 11.32 1.56 4.31
CA SER A 49 11.61 2.90 4.83
C SER A 49 10.43 3.88 4.76
N THR A 50 9.52 3.71 3.79
CA THR A 50 8.34 4.57 3.59
C THR A 50 7.04 3.78 3.54
N GLY A 51 5.91 4.45 3.81
CA GLY A 51 4.58 3.82 3.77
C GLY A 51 4.17 3.34 2.37
N ILE A 52 4.59 4.04 1.32
CA ILE A 52 4.31 3.66 -0.09
C ILE A 52 5.10 2.40 -0.45
N ALA A 53 6.40 2.35 -0.13
CA ALA A 53 7.21 1.16 -0.40
C ALA A 53 6.74 -0.05 0.42
N ALA A 54 6.43 0.14 1.71
CA ALA A 54 5.95 -0.92 2.59
C ALA A 54 4.66 -1.55 2.06
N THR A 55 3.79 -0.72 1.50
CA THR A 55 2.56 -1.14 0.86
C THR A 55 2.78 -2.10 -0.29
N HIS A 56 3.73 -1.79 -1.19
CA HIS A 56 3.97 -2.58 -2.39
C HIS A 56 4.36 -4.03 -2.06
N MET A 57 4.82 -4.29 -0.83
CA MET A 57 5.21 -5.61 -0.34
C MET A 57 4.22 -6.20 0.70
N ASN A 58 3.06 -5.58 0.88
CA ASN A 58 2.06 -5.93 1.89
C ASN A 58 2.66 -5.97 3.32
N GLY A 59 3.54 -5.02 3.60
CA GLY A 59 4.22 -4.84 4.88
C GLY A 59 3.81 -3.55 5.60
N MET A 60 4.66 -3.11 6.54
CA MET A 60 4.50 -1.84 7.25
C MET A 60 5.82 -1.07 7.29
N THR A 61 5.83 0.18 7.75
CA THR A 61 7.11 0.89 7.88
C THR A 61 7.98 0.27 8.97
N ILE A 62 9.29 0.30 8.78
CA ILE A 62 10.24 -0.21 9.77
C ILE A 62 10.10 0.52 11.12
N HIS A 63 9.76 1.82 11.10
CA HIS A 63 9.51 2.61 12.31
C HIS A 63 8.32 2.10 13.12
N ALA A 64 7.23 1.73 12.44
CA ALA A 64 6.04 1.18 13.09
C ALA A 64 6.28 -0.23 13.62
N TRP A 65 6.92 -1.09 12.81
CA TRP A 65 7.20 -2.47 13.19
C TRP A 65 8.15 -2.57 14.39
N SER A 66 9.24 -1.78 14.39
CA SER A 66 10.24 -1.78 15.46
C SER A 66 9.81 -0.99 16.70
N GLY A 67 8.84 -0.08 16.57
CA GLY A 67 8.38 0.77 17.67
C GLY A 67 9.30 1.95 18.00
N ILE A 68 10.35 2.21 17.23
CA ILE A 68 11.29 3.33 17.43
C ILE A 68 10.67 4.71 17.15
N GLY A 69 9.56 4.74 16.40
CA GLY A 69 8.90 5.99 16.01
C GLY A 69 9.82 6.89 15.19
N VAL A 70 9.79 8.19 15.45
CA VAL A 70 10.63 9.21 14.77
C VAL A 70 11.85 9.61 15.60
N LYS A 71 12.25 8.79 16.58
CA LYS A 71 13.40 9.08 17.45
C LYS A 71 14.70 9.01 16.66
N ASN A 72 15.74 9.67 17.16
CA ASN A 72 17.10 9.62 16.61
C ASN A 72 18.08 8.79 17.47
N SER A 73 17.68 8.47 18.70
CA SER A 73 18.39 7.60 19.63
C SER A 73 17.39 6.97 20.61
N LEU A 74 17.80 5.88 21.25
CA LEU A 74 17.07 5.23 22.34
C LEU A 74 17.89 5.28 23.62
N SER A 75 17.22 5.49 24.74
CA SER A 75 17.78 5.31 26.07
C SER A 75 17.36 3.95 26.65
N SER A 76 18.04 3.47 27.69
CA SER A 76 17.64 2.23 28.37
C SER A 76 16.20 2.30 28.92
N SER A 77 15.74 3.47 29.36
CA SER A 77 14.36 3.65 29.80
C SER A 77 13.36 3.57 28.63
N ASP A 78 13.74 4.02 27.42
CA ASP A 78 12.92 3.83 26.22
C ASP A 78 12.74 2.35 25.89
N LEU A 79 13.82 1.56 25.95
CA LEU A 79 13.77 0.12 25.69
C LEU A 79 12.89 -0.62 26.72
N LEU A 80 13.03 -0.29 28.01
CA LEU A 80 12.18 -0.84 29.07
C LEU A 80 10.70 -0.46 28.88
N ASN A 81 10.43 0.79 28.50
CA ASN A 81 9.07 1.24 28.16
C ASN A 81 8.51 0.56 26.91
N MET A 82 9.36 0.23 25.93
CA MET A 82 8.96 -0.58 24.78
C MET A 82 8.68 -2.02 25.19
N GLN A 83 9.46 -2.58 26.12
CA GLN A 83 9.30 -3.95 26.60
C GLN A 83 7.93 -4.19 27.23
N SER A 84 7.31 -3.20 27.88
CA SER A 84 5.96 -3.35 28.45
C SER A 84 4.88 -3.61 27.37
N LYS A 85 5.17 -3.32 26.10
CA LYS A 85 4.23 -3.45 24.98
C LYS A 85 4.18 -4.89 24.45
N LYS A 86 3.12 -5.62 24.81
CA LYS A 86 2.93 -7.04 24.43
C LYS A 86 3.00 -7.29 22.93
N TYR A 87 2.45 -6.39 22.11
CA TYR A 87 2.46 -6.55 20.65
C TYR A 87 3.88 -6.46 20.06
N LEU A 88 4.73 -5.55 20.57
CA LEU A 88 6.14 -5.44 20.16
C LEU A 88 6.92 -6.67 20.61
N GLN A 89 6.73 -7.11 21.85
CA GLN A 89 7.37 -8.34 22.34
C GLN A 89 7.09 -9.51 21.41
N LYS A 90 5.81 -9.71 21.06
CA LYS A 90 5.39 -10.77 20.15
C LYS A 90 6.08 -10.64 18.79
N ASN A 91 5.92 -9.49 18.14
CA ASN A 91 6.42 -9.27 16.77
C ASN A 91 7.95 -9.39 16.66
N LEU A 92 8.69 -8.85 17.64
CA LEU A 92 10.15 -8.82 17.63
C LEU A 92 10.78 -10.15 18.07
N LYS A 93 10.15 -10.88 19.01
CA LYS A 93 10.63 -12.21 19.45
C LYS A 93 10.28 -13.32 18.45
N GLU A 94 9.13 -13.26 17.79
CA GLU A 94 8.71 -14.30 16.84
C GLU A 94 9.41 -14.20 15.48
N ALA A 95 9.76 -12.99 15.04
CA ALA A 95 10.37 -12.78 13.72
C ALA A 95 11.68 -13.56 13.55
N GLN A 96 11.75 -14.32 12.45
CA GLN A 96 12.94 -15.07 12.04
C GLN A 96 13.69 -14.39 10.90
N VAL A 97 12.95 -13.64 10.08
CA VAL A 97 13.47 -12.87 8.95
C VAL A 97 12.92 -11.45 9.02
N LEU A 98 13.79 -10.45 8.85
CA LEU A 98 13.46 -9.04 8.71
C LEU A 98 13.88 -8.57 7.31
N ILE A 99 12.90 -8.11 6.53
CA ILE A 99 13.12 -7.50 5.22
C ILE A 99 12.90 -5.99 5.34
N ILE A 100 13.85 -5.19 4.88
CA ILE A 100 13.75 -3.73 4.79
C ILE A 100 14.00 -3.31 3.34
N ASP A 101 12.93 -2.95 2.63
CA ASP A 101 13.04 -2.36 1.29
C ASP A 101 13.21 -0.83 1.31
N GLU A 102 13.69 -0.30 0.20
CA GLU A 102 14.08 1.11 0.04
C GLU A 102 15.02 1.61 1.16
N ILE A 103 16.04 0.80 1.49
CA ILE A 103 17.03 1.08 2.54
C ILE A 103 17.82 2.39 2.31
N SER A 104 17.84 2.91 1.08
CA SER A 104 18.50 4.18 0.74
C SER A 104 17.96 5.37 1.52
N MET A 105 16.68 5.33 1.90
CA MET A 105 16.01 6.38 2.67
C MET A 105 16.07 6.15 4.19
N LEU A 106 16.62 5.04 4.67
CA LEU A 106 16.73 4.76 6.09
C LEU A 106 18.03 5.36 6.65
N HIS A 107 17.89 6.15 7.71
CA HIS A 107 19.05 6.78 8.34
C HIS A 107 19.92 5.75 9.08
N LYS A 108 21.25 5.93 9.11
CA LYS A 108 22.19 5.03 9.81
C LYS A 108 21.83 4.84 11.29
N ASN A 109 21.40 5.91 11.95
CA ASN A 109 20.97 5.88 13.35
C ASN A 109 19.70 5.04 13.53
N GLN A 110 18.78 5.09 12.55
CA GLN A 110 17.57 4.28 12.58
C GLN A 110 17.91 2.80 12.41
N LEU A 111 18.83 2.45 11.51
CA LEU A 111 19.30 1.07 11.37
C LEU A 111 19.99 0.56 12.65
N ASN A 112 20.82 1.39 13.28
CA ASN A 112 21.44 1.06 14.58
C ASN A 112 20.40 0.83 15.69
N MET A 113 19.37 1.67 15.78
CA MET A 113 18.30 1.50 16.77
C MET A 113 17.48 0.24 16.52
N VAL A 114 17.21 -0.14 15.27
CA VAL A 114 16.51 -1.40 14.95
C VAL A 114 17.32 -2.61 15.44
N ASP A 115 18.64 -2.60 15.22
CA ASP A 115 19.55 -3.63 15.74
C ASP A 115 19.54 -3.66 17.28
N GLU A 116 19.69 -2.49 17.93
CA GLU A 116 19.63 -2.37 19.40
C GLU A 116 18.33 -2.92 19.98
N VAL A 117 17.18 -2.55 19.39
CA VAL A 117 15.86 -3.06 19.79
C VAL A 117 15.80 -4.57 19.65
N LEU A 118 16.24 -5.14 18.54
CA LEU A 118 16.18 -6.59 18.35
C LEU A 118 17.12 -7.35 19.31
N ARG A 119 18.33 -6.84 19.55
CA ARG A 119 19.26 -7.42 20.53
C ARG A 119 18.66 -7.41 21.94
N PHE A 120 18.04 -6.29 22.32
CA PHE A 120 17.37 -6.15 23.61
C PHE A 120 16.17 -7.10 23.75
N PHE A 121 15.25 -7.12 22.78
CA PHE A 121 14.03 -7.93 22.87
C PHE A 121 14.30 -9.43 22.74
N ARG A 122 15.36 -9.83 22.02
CA ARG A 122 15.73 -11.24 21.82
C ARG A 122 16.80 -11.73 22.78
N GLU A 123 17.26 -10.87 23.70
CA GLU A 123 18.27 -11.19 24.71
C GLU A 123 19.52 -11.84 24.07
N SER A 124 20.00 -11.24 22.98
CA SER A 124 21.08 -11.79 22.16
C SER A 124 22.01 -10.69 21.70
N ASP A 125 23.32 -10.89 21.87
CA ASP A 125 24.36 -9.96 21.39
C ASP A 125 24.65 -10.10 19.89
N ASN A 126 24.13 -11.13 19.22
CA ASN A 126 24.23 -11.26 17.77
C ASN A 126 23.59 -10.07 17.06
N ALA A 127 24.14 -9.66 15.93
CA ALA A 127 23.56 -8.61 15.09
C ALA A 127 22.06 -8.87 14.84
N PHE A 128 21.24 -7.84 15.06
CA PHE A 128 19.78 -7.87 14.97
C PHE A 128 19.13 -8.99 15.80
N GLY A 129 19.73 -9.33 16.94
CA GLY A 129 19.26 -10.41 17.83
C GLY A 129 19.25 -11.80 17.17
N GLY A 130 20.07 -12.00 16.13
CA GLY A 130 20.16 -13.26 15.39
C GLY A 130 19.06 -13.48 14.35
N VAL A 131 18.22 -12.48 14.08
CA VAL A 131 17.25 -12.48 12.97
C VAL A 131 18.00 -12.39 11.65
N GLN A 132 17.55 -13.12 10.63
CA GLN A 132 18.09 -12.92 9.29
C GLN A 132 17.64 -11.56 8.75
N VAL A 133 18.59 -10.73 8.31
CA VAL A 133 18.31 -9.39 7.77
C VAL A 133 18.53 -9.36 6.27
N ILE A 134 17.47 -9.01 5.53
CA ILE A 134 17.51 -8.74 4.10
C ILE A 134 17.26 -7.25 3.88
N LEU A 135 18.29 -6.54 3.44
CA LEU A 135 18.18 -5.14 3.04
C LEU A 135 18.01 -5.07 1.52
N SER A 136 17.13 -4.19 1.05
CA SER A 136 16.96 -3.94 -0.39
C SER A 136 16.90 -2.45 -0.65
N GLY A 137 17.52 -2.00 -1.75
CA GLY A 137 17.41 -0.62 -2.21
C GLY A 137 18.51 -0.25 -3.20
N ASP A 138 18.63 1.05 -3.46
CA ASP A 138 19.59 1.62 -4.42
C ASP A 138 20.05 2.99 -3.91
N PHE A 139 21.30 3.12 -3.48
CA PHE A 139 21.81 4.34 -2.86
C PHE A 139 22.04 5.49 -3.84
N PHE A 140 21.85 5.29 -5.15
CA PHE A 140 21.76 6.38 -6.13
C PHE A 140 20.38 7.05 -6.18
N GLN A 141 19.37 6.42 -5.56
CA GLN A 141 18.06 7.04 -5.35
C GLN A 141 18.11 8.06 -4.21
N LEU A 142 16.95 8.46 -3.70
CA LEU A 142 16.88 9.48 -2.66
C LEU A 142 17.59 9.00 -1.37
N PRO A 143 18.46 9.85 -0.78
CA PRO A 143 19.08 9.59 0.51
C PRO A 143 18.06 9.76 1.66
N PRO A 144 18.43 9.41 2.90
CA PRO A 144 17.58 9.68 4.06
C PRO A 144 17.38 11.20 4.22
N ILE A 145 16.19 11.59 4.69
CA ILE A 145 15.93 12.98 5.09
C ILE A 145 16.72 13.24 6.36
N GLY A 146 17.68 14.16 6.29
CA GLY A 146 18.54 14.55 7.40
C GLY A 146 18.28 15.99 7.87
N ASN A 147 19.02 16.40 8.89
CA ASN A 147 18.99 17.79 9.37
C ASN A 147 19.73 18.73 8.40
N HIS A 148 19.44 20.03 8.48
CA HIS A 148 20.16 21.03 7.69
C HIS A 148 21.68 20.96 7.93
N GLY A 149 22.45 20.79 6.86
CA GLY A 149 23.91 20.68 6.89
C GLY A 149 24.46 19.27 7.14
N GLU A 150 23.61 18.27 7.37
CA GLU A 150 24.03 16.89 7.59
C GLU A 150 24.57 16.23 6.32
N SER A 151 25.78 15.67 6.40
CA SER A 151 26.44 15.07 5.24
C SER A 151 25.90 13.68 4.90
N ASN A 152 26.07 13.24 3.65
CA ASN A 152 25.68 11.88 3.24
C ASN A 152 26.40 10.77 4.07
N LYS A 153 27.60 11.04 4.59
CA LYS A 153 28.35 10.13 5.49
C LYS A 153 27.65 9.95 6.84
N GLU A 154 26.92 10.98 7.29
CA GLU A 154 26.15 10.95 8.53
C GLU A 154 24.80 10.27 8.34
N LYS A 155 24.28 10.24 7.10
CA LYS A 155 22.95 9.73 6.78
C LYS A 155 22.91 8.27 6.37
N PHE A 156 23.77 7.83 5.43
CA PHE A 156 23.56 6.55 4.75
C PHE A 156 23.67 5.32 5.66
N ALA A 157 22.71 4.39 5.52
CA ALA A 157 22.64 3.15 6.29
C ALA A 157 23.91 2.29 6.23
N PHE A 158 24.63 2.27 5.10
CA PHE A 158 25.88 1.52 4.96
C PHE A 158 27.05 2.09 5.77
N MET A 159 26.89 3.27 6.36
CA MET A 159 27.85 3.87 7.30
C MET A 159 27.56 3.48 8.76
N SER A 160 26.55 2.64 9.01
CA SER A 160 26.16 2.21 10.36
C SER A 160 27.02 1.05 10.87
N GLN A 161 27.17 0.95 12.20
CA GLN A 161 27.86 -0.17 12.82
C GLN A 161 27.06 -1.47 12.63
N SER A 162 25.73 -1.38 12.69
CA SER A 162 24.86 -2.54 12.47
C SER A 162 24.96 -3.11 11.06
N TRP A 163 25.20 -2.28 10.03
CA TRP A 163 25.50 -2.76 8.67
C TRP A 163 26.77 -3.63 8.64
N LEU A 164 27.85 -3.18 9.31
CA LEU A 164 29.10 -3.93 9.39
C LEU A 164 28.90 -5.24 10.17
N ASN A 165 28.24 -5.17 11.31
CA ASN A 165 28.00 -6.33 12.19
C ASN A 165 27.10 -7.38 11.53
N ALA A 166 26.18 -6.96 10.65
CA ALA A 166 25.29 -7.87 9.94
C ALA A 166 26.01 -8.78 8.94
N LYS A 167 27.23 -8.45 8.51
CA LYS A 167 28.02 -9.24 7.55
C LYS A 167 27.22 -9.63 6.29
N LEU A 168 26.60 -8.62 5.67
CA LEU A 168 25.68 -8.78 4.55
C LEU A 168 26.37 -9.40 3.33
N ALA A 169 25.81 -10.48 2.79
CA ALA A 169 26.10 -10.94 1.44
C ALA A 169 25.51 -9.97 0.43
N VAL A 170 26.36 -9.25 -0.30
CA VAL A 170 25.89 -8.31 -1.32
C VAL A 170 25.44 -9.08 -2.55
N CYS A 171 24.19 -8.84 -2.98
CA CYS A 171 23.59 -9.42 -4.17
C CYS A 171 23.32 -8.28 -5.16
N TYR A 172 24.20 -8.08 -6.13
CA TYR A 172 24.10 -6.99 -7.10
C TYR A 172 23.43 -7.48 -8.40
N LEU A 173 22.17 -7.10 -8.60
CA LEU A 173 21.40 -7.45 -9.80
C LEU A 173 21.78 -6.53 -10.97
N THR A 174 22.12 -7.13 -12.10
CA THR A 174 22.61 -6.42 -13.30
C THR A 174 21.60 -6.33 -14.43
N GLU A 175 20.68 -7.28 -14.54
CA GLU A 175 19.70 -7.34 -15.63
C GLU A 175 18.58 -6.31 -15.47
N GLN A 176 18.26 -5.57 -16.53
CA GLN A 176 17.21 -4.56 -16.55
C GLN A 176 15.89 -5.12 -17.11
N TYR A 177 14.81 -4.97 -16.33
CA TYR A 177 13.48 -5.49 -16.70
C TYR A 177 12.45 -4.38 -16.93
N ARG A 178 12.64 -3.18 -16.37
CA ARG A 178 11.67 -2.08 -16.47
C ARG A 178 11.80 -1.28 -17.77
N GLN A 179 13.02 -0.88 -18.10
CA GLN A 179 13.28 -0.05 -19.27
C GLN A 179 13.40 -0.94 -20.50
N SER A 180 12.42 -0.87 -21.38
CA SER A 180 12.47 -1.51 -22.70
C SER A 180 13.29 -0.70 -23.71
N ASP A 181 13.57 0.57 -23.38
CA ASP A 181 14.26 1.53 -24.24
C ASP A 181 15.74 1.69 -23.86
N GLN A 182 16.63 1.51 -24.84
CA GLN A 182 18.07 1.64 -24.70
C GLN A 182 18.51 3.10 -24.43
N GLN A 183 17.77 4.10 -24.94
CA GLN A 183 18.11 5.53 -24.78
C GLN A 183 17.98 5.96 -23.32
N LEU A 184 16.80 5.77 -22.72
CA LEU A 184 16.57 6.11 -21.31
C LEU A 184 17.51 5.35 -20.37
N ASN A 185 17.77 4.07 -20.64
CA ASN A 185 18.71 3.28 -19.84
C ASN A 185 20.14 3.86 -19.90
N THR A 186 20.58 4.29 -21.08
CA THR A 186 21.89 4.95 -21.25
C THR A 186 21.97 6.22 -20.41
N ILE A 187 20.96 7.10 -20.50
CA ILE A 187 20.88 8.34 -19.70
C ILE A 187 20.93 8.03 -18.20
N LEU A 188 20.17 7.03 -17.73
CA LEU A 188 20.13 6.64 -16.32
C LEU A 188 21.49 6.14 -15.81
N ASN A 189 22.21 5.35 -16.63
CA ASN A 189 23.53 4.85 -16.27
C ASN A 189 24.60 5.95 -16.29
N GLU A 190 24.51 6.90 -17.22
CA GLU A 190 25.37 8.08 -17.25
C GLU A 190 25.17 8.99 -16.03
N ILE A 191 23.91 9.16 -15.57
CA ILE A 191 23.64 9.87 -14.31
C ILE A 191 24.28 9.12 -13.12
N ARG A 192 24.17 7.78 -13.08
CA ARG A 192 24.82 6.97 -12.02
C ARG A 192 26.34 7.06 -12.05
N SER A 193 26.96 7.12 -13.23
CA SER A 193 28.42 7.26 -13.36
C SER A 193 28.91 8.66 -12.96
N GLY A 194 28.01 9.64 -12.86
CA GLY A 194 28.33 11.04 -12.63
C GLY A 194 28.87 11.74 -13.88
N GLN A 195 28.82 11.10 -15.05
CA GLN A 195 29.30 11.62 -16.33
C GLN A 195 28.20 11.50 -17.37
N ILE A 196 27.45 12.59 -17.58
CA ILE A 196 26.41 12.66 -18.60
C ILE A 196 26.95 13.22 -19.91
N SER A 197 26.68 12.52 -21.01
CA SER A 197 27.17 12.91 -22.32
C SER A 197 26.38 14.11 -22.86
N PRO A 198 26.99 14.96 -23.72
CA PRO A 198 26.27 16.03 -24.39
C PRO A 198 25.08 15.53 -25.24
N HIS A 199 25.12 14.28 -25.69
CA HIS A 199 24.02 13.65 -26.42
C HIS A 199 22.82 13.41 -25.51
N SER A 200 23.02 12.74 -24.37
CA SER A 200 21.98 12.52 -23.35
C SER A 200 21.36 13.81 -22.82
N ILE A 201 22.17 14.87 -22.64
CA ILE A 201 21.65 16.20 -22.26
C ILE A 201 20.69 16.73 -23.34
N ARG A 202 21.05 16.62 -24.62
CA ARG A 202 20.20 17.07 -25.73
C ARG A 202 18.90 16.25 -25.81
N GLU A 203 18.96 14.93 -25.58
CA GLU A 203 17.78 14.08 -25.53
C GLU A 203 16.83 14.46 -24.39
N LEU A 204 17.37 14.74 -23.20
CA LEU A 204 16.58 15.23 -22.06
C LEU A 204 15.96 16.60 -22.37
N GLN A 205 16.70 17.50 -23.02
CA GLN A 205 16.20 18.82 -23.41
C GLN A 205 15.13 18.75 -24.49
N SER A 206 15.29 17.88 -25.50
CA SER A 206 14.30 17.71 -26.58
C SER A 206 13.01 17.05 -26.08
N SER A 207 13.07 16.28 -24.98
CA SER A 207 11.87 15.69 -24.36
C SER A 207 10.85 16.73 -23.87
N LYS A 208 11.22 18.01 -23.77
CA LYS A 208 10.27 19.10 -23.48
C LYS A 208 9.16 19.20 -24.53
N GLU A 209 9.50 18.92 -25.78
CA GLU A 209 8.59 18.98 -26.94
C GLU A 209 7.78 17.69 -27.13
N THR A 210 8.02 16.66 -26.32
CA THR A 210 7.25 15.42 -26.34
C THR A 210 5.78 15.70 -26.06
N LYS A 211 4.90 15.29 -26.98
CA LYS A 211 3.46 15.33 -26.79
C LYS A 211 3.00 13.99 -26.23
N LEU A 212 2.73 13.95 -24.94
CA LEU A 212 2.16 12.78 -24.28
C LEU A 212 0.68 12.65 -24.67
N GLU A 213 0.23 11.44 -24.99
CA GLU A 213 -1.13 11.21 -25.45
C GLU A 213 -2.17 11.68 -24.43
N ALA A 214 -3.14 12.47 -24.90
CA ALA A 214 -4.08 13.20 -24.05
C ALA A 214 -5.12 12.29 -23.37
N GLN A 215 -5.34 11.06 -23.87
CA GLN A 215 -6.44 10.20 -23.43
C GLN A 215 -6.40 9.88 -21.92
N ASN A 216 -5.21 9.92 -21.29
CA ASN A 216 -5.08 9.66 -19.86
C ASN A 216 -4.48 10.80 -19.03
N GLN A 217 -4.21 11.99 -19.58
CA GLN A 217 -3.44 13.10 -18.96
C GLN A 217 -2.30 12.63 -18.02
N PRO A 218 -1.03 12.67 -18.46
CA PRO A 218 0.10 12.07 -17.74
C PRO A 218 0.23 12.58 -16.30
N THR A 219 0.70 11.72 -15.39
CA THR A 219 1.00 12.11 -14.01
C THR A 219 2.06 13.19 -14.00
N LYS A 220 1.81 14.31 -13.32
CA LYS A 220 2.79 15.40 -13.20
C LYS A 220 3.66 15.19 -11.94
N MET A 221 4.97 15.32 -12.07
CA MET A 221 5.92 15.11 -10.99
C MET A 221 6.76 16.35 -10.71
N TYR A 222 6.78 16.77 -9.44
CA TYR A 222 7.49 17.96 -8.97
C TYR A 222 8.36 17.65 -7.76
N THR A 223 9.29 18.56 -7.45
CA THR A 223 10.24 18.37 -6.35
C THR A 223 9.64 18.74 -4.99
N HIS A 224 8.73 19.72 -4.92
CA HIS A 224 8.17 20.25 -3.66
C HIS A 224 6.66 20.04 -3.53
N ASN A 225 6.19 19.79 -2.29
CA ASN A 225 4.75 19.64 -2.01
C ASN A 225 3.97 20.92 -2.35
N ILE A 226 4.54 22.12 -2.13
CA ILE A 226 3.84 23.39 -2.39
C ILE A 226 3.41 23.53 -3.87
N ASP A 227 4.25 23.09 -4.80
CA ASP A 227 3.95 23.12 -6.23
C ASP A 227 2.86 22.09 -6.57
N VAL A 228 2.96 20.89 -5.98
CA VAL A 228 1.98 19.81 -6.13
C VAL A 228 0.61 20.21 -5.63
N ASP A 229 0.53 20.77 -4.43
CA ASP A 229 -0.72 21.16 -3.79
C ASP A 229 -1.37 22.32 -4.54
N LYS A 230 -0.57 23.27 -5.03
CA LYS A 230 -1.04 24.36 -5.91
C LYS A 230 -1.68 23.82 -7.18
N ILE A 231 -0.97 22.97 -7.93
CA ILE A 231 -1.46 22.42 -9.21
C ILE A 231 -2.70 21.56 -9.02
N ASN A 232 -2.72 20.72 -7.99
CA ASN A 232 -3.88 19.91 -7.66
C ASN A 232 -5.10 20.78 -7.34
N LYS A 233 -4.91 21.87 -6.59
CA LYS A 233 -5.98 22.81 -6.26
C LYS A 233 -6.47 23.58 -7.49
N GLU A 234 -5.58 24.05 -8.35
CA GLU A 234 -5.92 24.74 -9.60
C GLU A 234 -6.77 23.83 -10.50
N HIS A 235 -6.33 22.60 -10.76
CA HIS A 235 -7.10 21.64 -11.56
C HIS A 235 -8.44 21.26 -10.94
N LEU A 236 -8.52 21.13 -9.61
CA LEU A 236 -9.80 20.90 -8.95
C LEU A 236 -10.76 22.09 -9.16
N LEU A 237 -10.26 23.32 -9.10
CA LEU A 237 -11.09 24.51 -9.29
C LEU A 237 -11.60 24.65 -10.73
N GLU A 238 -10.81 24.25 -11.72
CA GLU A 238 -11.15 24.27 -13.15
C GLU A 238 -12.31 23.34 -13.53
N LEU A 239 -12.55 22.27 -12.77
CA LEU A 239 -13.64 21.34 -13.05
C LEU A 239 -15.01 22.03 -12.86
N PRO A 240 -15.93 21.96 -13.85
CA PRO A 240 -17.25 22.63 -13.78
C PRO A 240 -18.23 21.95 -12.80
N GLU A 241 -17.83 20.84 -12.19
CA GLU A 241 -18.64 20.00 -11.33
C GLU A 241 -18.79 20.56 -9.91
N GLU A 242 -19.81 20.09 -9.20
CA GLU A 242 -20.09 20.47 -7.82
C GLU A 242 -18.96 20.02 -6.86
N MET A 243 -18.62 20.87 -5.89
CA MET A 243 -17.60 20.58 -4.89
C MET A 243 -18.18 19.78 -3.72
N HIS A 244 -17.61 18.60 -3.49
CA HIS A 244 -17.90 17.76 -2.34
C HIS A 244 -16.80 17.93 -1.28
N LEU A 245 -17.19 18.23 -0.04
CA LEU A 245 -16.27 18.44 1.08
C LEU A 245 -16.37 17.29 2.09
N PHE A 246 -15.26 16.59 2.32
CA PHE A 246 -15.14 15.51 3.29
C PHE A 246 -14.23 15.94 4.45
N LYS A 247 -14.84 16.09 5.63
CA LYS A 247 -14.11 16.42 6.87
C LYS A 247 -13.74 15.15 7.61
N ALA A 248 -12.47 15.03 7.99
CA ALA A 248 -12.01 13.89 8.77
C ALA A 248 -12.68 13.85 10.14
N VAL A 249 -13.07 12.64 10.57
CA VAL A 249 -13.63 12.39 11.90
C VAL A 249 -12.50 11.93 12.80
N THR A 250 -12.26 12.62 13.91
CA THR A 250 -11.22 12.25 14.89
C THR A 250 -11.83 11.89 16.24
N LYS A 251 -11.24 10.92 16.93
CA LYS A 251 -11.66 10.49 18.27
C LYS A 251 -10.41 10.26 19.14
N GLY A 252 -10.52 10.48 20.45
CA GLY A 252 -9.46 10.15 21.41
C GLY A 252 -8.60 11.33 21.88
N ASN A 253 -7.37 11.05 22.31
CA ASN A 253 -6.48 12.04 22.95
C ASN A 253 -5.98 13.10 21.95
N LYS A 254 -6.18 14.39 22.26
CA LYS A 254 -5.82 15.53 21.38
C LYS A 254 -4.35 15.54 20.93
N LYS A 255 -3.39 15.28 21.83
CA LYS A 255 -1.96 15.28 21.48
C LYS A 255 -1.62 14.13 20.52
N LEU A 256 -2.22 12.96 20.74
CA LEU A 256 -2.05 11.81 19.86
C LEU A 256 -2.72 12.03 18.51
N ILE A 257 -3.89 12.69 18.47
CA ILE A 257 -4.55 13.09 17.22
C ILE A 257 -3.64 14.03 16.41
N GLU A 258 -3.03 15.04 17.03
CA GLU A 258 -2.10 15.94 16.32
C GLU A 258 -0.88 15.21 15.75
N SER A 259 -0.34 14.25 16.50
CA SER A 259 0.73 13.37 16.00
C SER A 259 0.24 12.49 14.84
N LEU A 260 -0.96 11.94 14.93
CA LEU A 260 -1.56 11.09 13.91
C LEU A 260 -1.80 11.89 12.62
N LYS A 261 -2.34 13.10 12.72
CA LYS A 261 -2.54 14.03 11.59
C LYS A 261 -1.25 14.31 10.81
N LYS A 262 -0.10 14.41 11.49
CA LYS A 262 1.21 14.61 10.83
C LYS A 262 1.70 13.37 10.07
N SER A 263 1.19 12.19 10.40
CA SER A 263 1.58 10.91 9.78
C SER A 263 0.60 10.43 8.71
N VAL A 264 -0.66 10.87 8.77
CA VAL A 264 -1.70 10.50 7.80
C VAL A 264 -1.51 11.31 6.52
N LEU A 265 -1.54 10.61 5.39
CA LEU A 265 -1.37 11.21 4.07
C LEU A 265 -2.65 11.78 3.47
N ALA A 266 -3.81 11.43 4.05
CA ALA A 266 -5.12 11.93 3.64
C ALA A 266 -5.38 13.29 4.29
N ASP A 267 -5.95 14.22 3.52
CA ASP A 267 -6.22 15.58 3.96
C ASP A 267 -7.36 15.62 4.99
N GLU A 268 -7.21 16.46 6.03
CA GLU A 268 -8.27 16.64 7.04
C GLU A 268 -9.54 17.23 6.42
N ASN A 269 -9.39 18.14 5.44
CA ASN A 269 -10.48 18.74 4.70
C ASN A 269 -10.27 18.41 3.22
N LEU A 270 -10.78 17.25 2.80
CA LEU A 270 -10.60 16.77 1.45
C LEU A 270 -11.72 17.32 0.57
N GLN A 271 -11.34 18.09 -0.44
CA GLN A 271 -12.25 18.63 -1.45
C GLN A 271 -12.15 17.80 -2.73
N LEU A 272 -13.28 17.35 -3.24
CA LEU A 272 -13.37 16.52 -4.43
C LEU A 272 -14.46 17.04 -5.37
N LYS A 273 -14.32 16.70 -6.64
CA LYS A 273 -15.30 16.93 -7.70
C LYS A 273 -15.35 15.71 -8.59
N LYS A 274 -16.44 15.53 -9.33
CA LYS A 274 -16.50 14.53 -10.40
C LYS A 274 -15.38 14.81 -11.42
N PHE A 275 -14.79 13.77 -11.97
CA PHE A 275 -13.58 13.80 -12.82
C PHE A 275 -12.26 14.18 -12.14
N ALA A 276 -12.24 14.39 -10.82
CA ALA A 276 -10.99 14.64 -10.11
C ALA A 276 -10.05 13.42 -10.17
N LYS A 277 -8.75 13.69 -10.40
CA LYS A 277 -7.71 12.67 -10.36
C LYS A 277 -7.21 12.47 -8.95
N ILE A 278 -7.16 11.21 -8.52
CA ILE A 278 -6.78 10.86 -7.16
C ILE A 278 -5.74 9.74 -7.12
N MET A 279 -5.11 9.64 -5.96
CA MET A 279 -4.23 8.55 -5.58
C MET A 279 -4.71 7.98 -4.26
N PHE A 280 -4.85 6.66 -4.16
CA PHE A 280 -5.09 5.99 -2.89
C PHE A 280 -3.85 6.10 -2.00
N VAL A 281 -4.06 6.34 -0.71
CA VAL A 281 -3.00 6.56 0.29
C VAL A 281 -2.99 5.50 1.40
N LYS A 282 -3.85 4.50 1.30
CA LYS A 282 -3.97 3.37 2.22
C LYS A 282 -4.18 2.09 1.41
N ASN A 283 -3.89 0.95 2.03
CA ASN A 283 -4.09 -0.36 1.42
C ASN A 283 -5.42 -0.94 1.82
N ASN A 284 -6.14 -1.44 0.84
CA ASN A 284 -7.28 -2.29 1.07
C ASN A 284 -7.35 -3.31 -0.09
N TYR A 285 -6.67 -4.45 0.10
CA TYR A 285 -6.62 -5.52 -0.91
C TYR A 285 -8.00 -6.10 -1.20
N ASP A 286 -8.90 -6.12 -0.21
CA ASP A 286 -10.27 -6.60 -0.39
C ASP A 286 -11.07 -5.67 -1.33
N LYS A 287 -10.82 -4.36 -1.25
CA LYS A 287 -11.38 -3.35 -2.15
C LYS A 287 -10.56 -3.15 -3.43
N GLY A 288 -9.45 -3.87 -3.60
CA GLY A 288 -8.66 -3.86 -4.83
C GLY A 288 -7.78 -2.64 -5.05
N PHE A 289 -7.44 -1.87 -4.00
CA PHE A 289 -6.52 -0.74 -4.11
C PHE A 289 -5.39 -0.81 -3.09
N VAL A 290 -4.26 -0.22 -3.46
CA VAL A 290 -3.07 -0.05 -2.62
C VAL A 290 -2.63 1.41 -2.61
N ASN A 291 -1.86 1.83 -1.61
CA ASN A 291 -1.21 3.14 -1.61
C ASN A 291 -0.41 3.33 -2.91
N GLY A 292 -0.68 4.40 -3.64
CA GLY A 292 -0.13 4.68 -4.96
C GLY A 292 -1.07 4.34 -6.13
N THR A 293 -2.14 3.55 -5.91
CA THR A 293 -3.14 3.28 -6.96
C THR A 293 -3.73 4.60 -7.45
N LEU A 294 -3.64 4.86 -8.75
CA LEU A 294 -4.20 6.03 -9.40
C LEU A 294 -5.61 5.75 -9.92
N GLY A 295 -6.45 6.77 -9.92
CA GLY A 295 -7.77 6.70 -10.53
C GLY A 295 -8.40 8.06 -10.72
N GLN A 296 -9.56 8.05 -11.38
CA GLN A 296 -10.40 9.22 -11.58
C GLN A 296 -11.76 9.00 -10.95
N ILE A 297 -12.30 10.02 -10.27
CA ILE A 297 -13.67 9.99 -9.77
C ILE A 297 -14.61 10.02 -10.98
N ILE A 298 -15.37 8.96 -11.19
CA ILE A 298 -16.35 8.88 -12.26
C ILE A 298 -17.75 9.28 -11.80
N ASP A 299 -18.05 9.16 -10.51
CA ASP A 299 -19.30 9.65 -9.92
C ASP A 299 -19.24 9.69 -8.38
N PHE A 300 -20.34 10.08 -7.74
CA PHE A 300 -20.57 9.87 -6.30
C PHE A 300 -21.79 8.97 -6.10
N SER A 301 -21.76 8.14 -5.05
CA SER A 301 -22.92 7.34 -4.63
C SER A 301 -24.00 8.20 -3.97
N ASP A 302 -25.16 7.62 -3.72
CA ASP A 302 -26.26 8.29 -2.98
C ASP A 302 -25.84 8.74 -1.58
N ASP A 303 -25.00 7.95 -0.91
CA ASP A 303 -24.34 8.30 0.37
C ASP A 303 -23.22 9.36 0.23
N ASN A 304 -23.11 9.98 -0.95
CA ASN A 304 -22.14 11.02 -1.28
C ASN A 304 -20.67 10.54 -1.25
N PHE A 305 -20.39 9.24 -1.44
CA PHE A 305 -19.03 8.72 -1.49
C PHE A 305 -18.50 8.60 -2.92
N PRO A 306 -17.22 8.91 -3.18
CA PRO A 306 -16.70 8.88 -4.54
C PRO A 306 -16.59 7.46 -5.10
N ILE A 307 -16.99 7.30 -6.35
CA ILE A 307 -16.79 6.12 -7.18
C ILE A 307 -15.60 6.40 -8.08
N VAL A 308 -14.51 5.67 -7.88
CA VAL A 308 -13.25 5.86 -8.60
C VAL A 308 -13.08 4.76 -9.65
N LYS A 309 -12.81 5.14 -10.89
CA LYS A 309 -12.31 4.25 -11.92
C LYS A 309 -10.78 4.27 -11.91
N THR A 310 -10.16 3.14 -11.62
CA THR A 310 -8.70 3.00 -11.65
C THR A 310 -8.20 2.88 -13.10
N TYR A 311 -6.89 3.07 -13.29
CA TYR A 311 -6.26 2.85 -14.61
C TYR A 311 -6.24 1.38 -15.06
N GLU A 312 -6.54 0.46 -14.15
CA GLU A 312 -6.80 -0.96 -14.47
C GLU A 312 -8.29 -1.23 -14.79
N GLU A 313 -9.05 -0.17 -15.09
CA GLU A 313 -10.48 -0.23 -15.45
C GLU A 313 -11.38 -0.84 -14.36
N LYS A 314 -10.96 -0.76 -13.08
CA LYS A 314 -11.77 -1.21 -11.94
C LYS A 314 -12.51 -0.04 -11.32
N ASN A 315 -13.80 -0.21 -11.07
CA ASN A 315 -14.62 0.74 -10.33
C ASN A 315 -14.60 0.42 -8.84
N ILE A 316 -14.26 1.40 -8.01
CA ILE A 316 -14.09 1.28 -6.56
C ILE A 316 -14.94 2.34 -5.87
N LEU A 317 -15.88 1.92 -5.03
CA LEU A 317 -16.55 2.81 -4.09
C LEU A 317 -15.61 3.11 -2.92
N VAL A 318 -15.28 4.39 -2.75
CA VAL A 318 -14.30 4.84 -1.76
C VAL A 318 -15.02 5.31 -0.50
N GLU A 319 -15.01 4.46 0.51
CA GLU A 319 -15.56 4.77 1.83
C GLU A 319 -14.45 5.23 2.79
N PRO A 320 -14.80 5.93 3.89
CA PRO A 320 -13.83 6.33 4.91
C PRO A 320 -13.11 5.14 5.51
N GLU A 321 -11.80 5.31 5.70
CA GLU A 321 -10.91 4.37 6.34
C GLU A 321 -10.38 4.97 7.64
N GLU A 322 -10.23 4.14 8.68
CA GLU A 322 -9.69 4.60 9.96
C GLU A 322 -8.17 4.35 10.04
N TRP A 323 -7.44 5.37 10.47
CA TRP A 323 -6.08 5.27 11.01
C TRP A 323 -6.20 5.41 12.52
N SER A 324 -5.59 4.50 13.27
CA SER A 324 -5.66 4.51 14.73
C SER A 324 -4.27 4.43 15.35
N MET A 325 -4.16 5.03 16.54
CA MET A 325 -3.12 4.73 17.51
C MET A 325 -3.75 3.90 18.62
N GLU A 326 -3.34 2.65 18.72
CA GLU A 326 -3.80 1.73 19.76
C GLU A 326 -2.90 1.80 20.99
N ASN A 327 -3.47 1.53 22.17
CA ASN A 327 -2.69 1.23 23.38
C ASN A 327 -2.30 -0.24 23.45
N ASP A 328 -1.62 -0.59 24.53
CA ASP A 328 -1.01 -1.88 24.80
C ASP A 328 -1.99 -3.07 24.93
N ILE A 329 -3.30 -2.80 24.91
CA ILE A 329 -4.40 -3.79 25.00
C ILE A 329 -5.25 -3.80 23.70
N GLY A 330 -4.83 -3.09 22.65
CA GLY A 330 -5.57 -2.98 21.39
C GLY A 330 -6.75 -2.01 21.44
N LYS A 331 -6.82 -1.13 22.45
CA LYS A 331 -7.84 -0.10 22.54
C LYS A 331 -7.36 1.16 21.83
N ASN A 332 -8.16 1.66 20.88
CA ASN A 332 -7.89 2.93 20.20
C ASN A 332 -7.78 4.10 21.19
N LEU A 333 -6.59 4.69 21.29
CA LEU A 333 -6.28 5.90 22.05
C LEU A 333 -6.59 7.17 21.26
N ALA A 334 -6.38 7.10 19.97
CA ALA A 334 -6.73 8.12 19.01
C ALA A 334 -7.09 7.46 17.68
N SER A 335 -8.07 8.00 16.97
CA SER A 335 -8.35 7.64 15.60
C SER A 335 -8.60 8.86 14.73
N PHE A 336 -8.26 8.70 13.46
CA PHE A 336 -8.49 9.63 12.37
C PHE A 336 -9.17 8.83 11.26
N SER A 337 -10.38 9.20 10.89
CA SER A 337 -11.17 8.53 9.86
C SER A 337 -11.42 9.49 8.70
N GLN A 338 -11.01 9.10 7.51
CA GLN A 338 -11.12 9.91 6.28
C GLN A 338 -11.10 8.99 5.06
N LEU A 339 -11.57 9.50 3.91
CA LEU A 339 -11.38 8.81 2.63
C LEU A 339 -9.88 8.52 2.38
N PRO A 340 -9.49 7.29 2.00
CA PRO A 340 -8.10 6.89 1.78
C PRO A 340 -7.53 7.40 0.45
N ILE A 341 -7.85 8.61 0.04
CA ILE A 341 -7.44 9.20 -1.24
C ILE A 341 -6.95 10.64 -1.06
N ARG A 342 -6.15 11.09 -2.02
CA ARG A 342 -5.72 12.50 -2.16
C ARG A 342 -5.68 12.89 -3.63
N LEU A 343 -5.73 14.18 -3.94
CA LEU A 343 -5.58 14.67 -5.32
C LEU A 343 -4.22 14.28 -5.91
N ALA A 344 -4.21 13.95 -7.20
CA ALA A 344 -3.04 13.36 -7.86
C ALA A 344 -2.91 13.73 -9.35
N TRP A 345 -3.35 14.92 -9.76
CA TRP A 345 -2.85 15.49 -11.03
C TRP A 345 -1.34 15.68 -10.97
N ALA A 346 -0.86 16.15 -9.82
CA ALA A 346 0.55 16.26 -9.48
C ALA A 346 0.89 15.42 -8.24
N ILE A 347 2.10 14.86 -8.22
CA ILE A 347 2.72 14.19 -7.06
C ILE A 347 4.16 14.65 -6.89
N THR A 348 4.72 14.49 -5.69
CA THR A 348 6.14 14.76 -5.48
C THR A 348 6.98 13.57 -5.94
N ILE A 349 8.19 13.84 -6.41
CA ILE A 349 9.16 12.79 -6.80
C ILE A 349 9.45 11.82 -5.64
N HIS A 350 9.47 12.31 -4.40
CA HIS A 350 9.59 11.46 -3.21
C HIS A 350 8.47 10.42 -3.12
N LYS A 351 7.24 10.77 -3.51
CA LYS A 351 6.09 9.87 -3.49
C LYS A 351 6.00 8.98 -4.73
N SER A 352 6.79 9.23 -5.76
CA SER A 352 6.87 8.36 -6.94
C SER A 352 7.90 7.24 -6.80
N GLN A 353 8.77 7.29 -5.79
CA GLN A 353 9.75 6.22 -5.54
C GLN A 353 9.05 4.87 -5.34
N GLY A 354 9.60 3.83 -5.96
CA GLY A 354 8.97 2.50 -6.04
C GLY A 354 7.88 2.34 -7.12
N MET A 355 7.35 3.42 -7.72
CA MET A 355 6.33 3.34 -8.79
C MET A 355 6.95 3.07 -10.17
N THR A 356 6.12 2.60 -11.10
CA THR A 356 6.42 2.53 -12.55
C THR A 356 5.32 3.27 -13.30
N LEU A 357 5.69 4.14 -14.24
CA LEU A 357 4.78 5.00 -15.00
C LEU A 357 5.02 4.80 -16.51
N ASP A 358 3.95 4.75 -17.29
CA ASP A 358 4.05 4.68 -18.75
C ASP A 358 4.43 6.05 -19.34
N ALA A 359 3.83 7.12 -18.82
CA ALA A 359 4.10 8.49 -19.21
C ALA A 359 4.02 9.46 -18.02
N ALA A 360 4.87 10.47 -18.00
CA ALA A 360 4.85 11.51 -16.97
C ALA A 360 5.38 12.85 -17.48
N GLU A 361 4.76 13.92 -17.01
CA GLU A 361 5.29 15.27 -17.11
C GLU A 361 6.15 15.54 -15.86
N ILE A 362 7.41 15.94 -16.02
CA ILE A 362 8.34 16.11 -14.90
C ILE A 362 8.93 17.53 -14.93
N ASP A 363 8.97 18.18 -13.78
CA ASP A 363 9.74 19.41 -13.59
C ASP A 363 10.84 19.21 -12.53
N LEU A 364 12.09 19.25 -12.98
CA LEU A 364 13.30 19.11 -12.18
C LEU A 364 14.04 20.44 -12.00
N SER A 365 13.46 21.57 -12.43
CA SER A 365 14.11 22.90 -12.35
C SER A 365 14.46 23.31 -10.92
N LYS A 366 13.62 22.91 -9.96
CA LYS A 366 13.81 23.14 -8.52
C LYS A 366 14.36 21.91 -7.79
N THR A 367 15.19 21.10 -8.44
CA THR A 367 15.80 19.94 -7.78
C THR A 367 16.77 20.41 -6.70
N PHE A 368 16.59 19.87 -5.48
CA PHE A 368 17.35 20.31 -4.31
C PHE A 368 18.10 19.16 -3.62
N GLU A 369 17.80 17.90 -3.93
CA GLU A 369 18.52 16.73 -3.44
C GLU A 369 19.20 15.97 -4.58
N GLU A 370 20.38 15.40 -4.29
CA GLU A 370 21.06 14.47 -5.19
C GLU A 370 20.23 13.19 -5.36
N GLY A 371 20.26 12.58 -6.54
CA GLY A 371 19.46 11.40 -6.85
C GLY A 371 17.98 11.67 -7.13
N GLN A 372 17.46 12.88 -6.86
CA GLN A 372 16.06 13.21 -7.08
C GLN A 372 15.68 13.13 -8.57
N GLY A 373 16.50 13.66 -9.48
CA GLY A 373 16.25 13.51 -10.92
C GLY A 373 16.41 12.07 -11.41
N TYR A 374 17.37 11.31 -10.86
CA TYR A 374 17.51 9.88 -11.13
C TYR A 374 16.26 9.09 -10.74
N VAL A 375 15.69 9.34 -9.55
CA VAL A 375 14.42 8.73 -9.12
C VAL A 375 13.30 9.07 -10.08
N ALA A 376 13.13 10.34 -10.43
CA ALA A 376 12.06 10.81 -11.32
C ALA A 376 12.12 10.14 -12.70
N LEU A 377 13.30 10.16 -13.35
CA LEU A 377 13.50 9.59 -14.68
C LEU A 377 13.37 8.06 -14.67
N SER A 378 13.84 7.39 -13.62
CA SER A 378 13.79 5.92 -13.52
C SER A 378 12.38 5.34 -13.28
N ARG A 379 11.36 6.20 -13.12
CA ARG A 379 9.96 5.74 -13.04
C ARG A 379 9.39 5.38 -14.41
N LEU A 380 9.94 5.95 -15.48
CA LEU A 380 9.45 5.78 -16.84
C LEU A 380 10.02 4.51 -17.47
N LYS A 381 9.23 3.91 -18.38
CA LYS A 381 9.65 2.75 -19.20
C LYS A 381 10.48 3.15 -20.41
N SER A 382 10.24 4.33 -20.97
CA SER A 382 10.93 4.84 -22.16
C SER A 382 11.08 6.36 -22.15
N LEU A 383 11.99 6.88 -22.98
CA LEU A 383 12.19 8.32 -23.13
C LEU A 383 10.99 9.01 -23.80
N GLN A 384 10.25 8.31 -24.66
CA GLN A 384 9.05 8.86 -25.31
C GLN A 384 7.90 9.08 -24.32
N GLY A 385 7.90 8.39 -23.18
CA GLY A 385 6.98 8.64 -22.06
C GLY A 385 7.37 9.85 -21.21
N LEU A 386 8.50 10.51 -21.48
CA LEU A 386 8.98 11.67 -20.73
C LEU A 386 8.57 12.97 -21.41
N GLN A 387 7.96 13.86 -20.64
CA GLN A 387 7.96 15.29 -20.93
C GLN A 387 8.67 16.06 -19.81
N LEU A 388 9.89 16.53 -20.06
CA LEU A 388 10.69 17.27 -19.07
C LEU A 388 10.55 18.78 -19.27
N LYS A 389 9.90 19.49 -18.34
CA LYS A 389 9.72 20.96 -18.41
C LYS A 389 11.03 21.72 -18.25
N GLY A 390 11.92 21.19 -17.42
CA GLY A 390 13.23 21.75 -17.14
C GLY A 390 13.96 20.95 -16.08
N PHE A 391 15.27 21.17 -15.98
CA PHE A 391 16.13 20.58 -14.96
C PHE A 391 17.29 21.52 -14.66
N ASN A 392 17.81 21.46 -13.43
CA ASN A 392 19.04 22.15 -13.05
C ASN A 392 20.22 21.15 -13.01
N SER A 393 21.43 21.63 -12.72
CA SER A 393 22.62 20.76 -12.63
C SER A 393 22.49 19.67 -11.56
N LYS A 394 21.86 19.99 -10.40
CA LYS A 394 21.67 19.06 -9.29
C LYS A 394 20.75 17.88 -9.64
N ALA A 395 19.80 18.08 -10.56
CA ALA A 395 18.91 17.03 -11.04
C ALA A 395 19.64 15.83 -11.66
N LEU A 396 20.82 16.07 -12.24
CA LEU A 396 21.62 15.04 -12.90
C LEU A 396 22.79 14.56 -12.05
N GLN A 397 22.82 14.92 -10.76
CA GLN A 397 23.85 14.52 -9.81
C GLN A 397 23.35 13.41 -8.89
N VAL A 398 24.28 12.53 -8.53
CA VAL A 398 24.10 11.48 -7.52
C VAL A 398 25.17 11.64 -6.46
N ALA A 399 24.91 11.13 -5.25
CA ALA A 399 25.85 11.24 -4.16
C ALA A 399 27.18 10.54 -4.48
N SER A 400 28.28 11.28 -4.44
CA SER A 400 29.62 10.73 -4.71
C SER A 400 29.99 9.56 -3.78
N LEU A 401 29.51 9.61 -2.53
CA LEU A 401 29.69 8.52 -1.57
C LEU A 401 28.92 7.26 -1.98
N ALA A 402 27.73 7.40 -2.56
CA ALA A 402 26.97 6.27 -3.09
C ALA A 402 27.72 5.62 -4.27
N ALA A 403 28.28 6.42 -5.19
CA ALA A 403 29.08 5.90 -6.30
C ALA A 403 30.33 5.14 -5.84
N LYS A 404 31.02 5.62 -4.78
CA LYS A 404 32.16 4.90 -4.19
C LYS A 404 31.74 3.59 -3.52
N ALA A 405 30.66 3.63 -2.74
CA ALA A 405 30.12 2.44 -2.08
C ALA A 405 29.65 1.40 -3.10
N ASP A 406 29.06 1.84 -4.20
CA ASP A 406 28.56 0.97 -5.27
C ASP A 406 29.65 0.12 -5.91
N LYS A 407 30.82 0.70 -6.20
CA LYS A 407 31.97 -0.07 -6.70
C LYS A 407 32.34 -1.20 -5.74
N ARG A 408 32.37 -0.90 -4.43
CA ARG A 408 32.63 -1.92 -3.41
C ARG A 408 31.52 -2.97 -3.33
N PHE A 409 30.27 -2.58 -3.52
CA PHE A 409 29.14 -3.51 -3.57
C PHE A 409 29.23 -4.47 -4.78
N GLN A 410 29.67 -3.98 -5.94
CA GLN A 410 29.91 -4.80 -7.12
C GLN A 410 31.03 -5.82 -6.85
N GLU A 411 32.16 -5.40 -6.29
CA GLU A 411 33.26 -6.30 -5.91
C GLU A 411 32.79 -7.39 -4.93
N LEU A 412 32.10 -7.00 -3.85
CA LEU A 412 31.56 -7.93 -2.85
C LEU A 412 30.54 -8.90 -3.46
N SER A 413 29.73 -8.45 -4.42
CA SER A 413 28.78 -9.32 -5.10
C SER A 413 29.48 -10.37 -5.94
N THR A 414 30.58 -10.01 -6.62
CA THR A 414 31.39 -10.98 -7.40
C THR A 414 32.04 -12.01 -6.48
N GLU A 415 32.56 -11.59 -5.31
CA GLU A 415 33.10 -12.50 -4.29
C GLU A 415 32.01 -13.49 -3.78
N VAL A 416 30.80 -13.01 -3.54
CA VAL A 416 29.67 -13.85 -3.13
C VAL A 416 29.23 -14.80 -4.25
N GLU A 417 29.17 -14.33 -5.49
CA GLU A 417 28.78 -15.12 -6.66
C GLU A 417 29.77 -16.27 -6.92
N HIS A 418 31.07 -16.02 -6.82
CA HIS A 418 32.09 -17.06 -6.96
C HIS A 418 32.14 -18.07 -5.81
N SER A 419 31.58 -17.72 -4.64
CA SER A 419 31.52 -18.60 -3.47
C SER A 419 30.18 -19.34 -3.32
N LEU A 420 29.30 -19.25 -4.32
CA LEU A 420 28.06 -20.02 -4.35
C LEU A 420 28.37 -21.51 -4.44
N PRO A 421 27.81 -22.34 -3.54
CA PRO A 421 28.01 -23.77 -3.59
C PRO A 421 27.17 -24.40 -4.72
N ASP A 422 27.33 -25.70 -4.96
CA ASP A 422 26.50 -26.43 -5.92
C ASP A 422 25.01 -26.44 -5.52
N GLU A 423 24.11 -26.67 -6.48
CA GLU A 423 22.66 -26.60 -6.28
C GLU A 423 22.15 -27.47 -5.13
N LYS A 424 22.71 -28.68 -4.96
CA LYS A 424 22.31 -29.60 -3.90
C LYS A 424 22.70 -29.05 -2.52
N THR A 425 23.89 -28.47 -2.41
CA THR A 425 24.33 -27.80 -1.18
C THR A 425 23.47 -26.57 -0.88
N GLN A 426 23.10 -25.77 -1.90
CA GLN A 426 22.19 -24.64 -1.73
C GLN A 426 20.82 -25.07 -1.22
N GLU A 427 20.26 -26.16 -1.76
CA GLU A 427 18.98 -26.72 -1.33
C GLU A 427 19.05 -27.19 0.12
N ASN A 428 20.11 -27.90 0.51
CA ASN A 428 20.31 -28.34 1.89
C ASN A 428 20.40 -27.16 2.86
N GLN A 429 21.17 -26.12 2.52
CA GLN A 429 21.27 -24.90 3.33
C GLN A 429 19.91 -24.22 3.48
N ALA A 430 19.11 -24.17 2.41
CA ALA A 430 17.77 -23.61 2.45
C ALA A 430 16.85 -24.39 3.40
N LEU A 431 16.85 -25.73 3.30
CA LEU A 431 16.05 -26.58 4.17
C LEU A 431 16.49 -26.49 5.64
N ASP A 432 17.80 -26.44 5.90
CA ASP A 432 18.34 -26.29 7.25
C ASP A 432 17.98 -24.94 7.86
N PHE A 433 18.01 -23.87 7.08
CA PHE A 433 17.54 -22.56 7.53
C PHE A 433 16.06 -22.59 7.90
N ILE A 434 15.20 -23.16 7.05
CA ILE A 434 13.77 -23.29 7.33
C ILE A 434 13.52 -24.09 8.61
N LYS A 435 14.22 -25.22 8.80
CA LYS A 435 14.14 -26.02 10.04
C LYS A 435 14.56 -25.21 11.27
N LYS A 436 15.66 -24.46 11.17
CA LYS A 436 16.14 -23.58 12.25
C LYS A 436 15.11 -22.51 12.63
N CYS A 437 14.35 -22.02 11.66
CA CYS A 437 13.25 -21.08 11.88
C CYS A 437 11.95 -21.72 12.40
N GLY A 438 11.91 -23.05 12.59
CA GLY A 438 10.70 -23.79 12.98
C GLY A 438 9.66 -23.92 11.86
N GLY A 439 10.08 -23.75 10.60
CA GLY A 439 9.22 -23.85 9.43
C GLY A 439 9.04 -25.28 8.91
N ILE A 440 8.13 -25.42 7.95
CA ILE A 440 7.81 -26.70 7.29
C ILE A 440 8.78 -26.92 6.13
N THR A 441 9.34 -28.13 6.04
CA THR A 441 10.19 -28.56 4.91
C THR A 441 9.58 -29.66 4.06
N ASP A 442 8.60 -30.40 4.60
CA ASP A 442 7.90 -31.46 3.89
C ASP A 442 7.02 -30.90 2.74
N PRO A 443 7.20 -31.35 1.49
CA PRO A 443 6.44 -30.84 0.34
C PRO A 443 4.92 -31.01 0.46
N ASP A 444 4.43 -32.13 1.00
CA ASP A 444 3.00 -32.41 1.12
C ASP A 444 2.35 -31.49 2.17
N GLU A 445 3.04 -31.24 3.30
CA GLU A 445 2.59 -30.28 4.30
C GLU A 445 2.56 -28.85 3.76
N ILE A 446 3.57 -28.44 2.99
CA ILE A 446 3.63 -27.13 2.34
C ILE A 446 2.45 -26.96 1.38
N GLU A 447 2.16 -27.96 0.55
CA GLU A 447 1.04 -27.91 -0.40
C GLU A 447 -0.30 -27.83 0.33
N ARG A 448 -0.52 -28.67 1.35
CA ARG A 448 -1.73 -28.66 2.19
C ARG A 448 -1.93 -27.31 2.88
N PHE A 449 -0.87 -26.73 3.43
CA PHE A 449 -0.93 -25.41 4.05
C PHE A 449 -1.25 -24.32 3.03
N SER A 450 -0.58 -24.33 1.88
CA SER A 450 -0.75 -23.33 0.83
C SER A 450 -2.17 -23.36 0.23
N LYS A 451 -2.76 -24.54 0.03
CA LYS A 451 -4.16 -24.70 -0.39
C LYS A 451 -5.12 -24.08 0.62
N ARG A 452 -5.00 -24.46 1.90
CA ARG A 452 -5.82 -23.88 2.99
C ARG A 452 -5.66 -22.36 3.12
N ALA A 453 -4.46 -21.83 2.92
CA ALA A 453 -4.19 -20.39 2.98
C ALA A 453 -4.81 -19.64 1.79
N LYS A 454 -4.80 -20.22 0.58
CA LYS A 454 -5.47 -19.67 -0.60
C LYS A 454 -6.99 -19.67 -0.44
N GLU A 455 -7.57 -20.75 0.08
CA GLU A 455 -9.01 -20.84 0.39
C GLU A 455 -9.46 -19.79 1.41
N LYS A 456 -8.62 -19.47 2.40
CA LYS A 456 -8.89 -18.39 3.38
C LYS A 456 -8.73 -16.98 2.80
N LYS A 457 -7.88 -16.81 1.77
CA LYS A 457 -7.57 -15.50 1.16
C LYS A 457 -8.43 -15.14 -0.04
N MET A 458 -9.09 -16.11 -0.69
CA MET A 458 -10.11 -15.76 -1.66
C MET A 458 -11.16 -14.94 -0.92
N PRO A 459 -11.43 -13.68 -1.32
CA PRO A 459 -12.52 -12.93 -0.73
C PRO A 459 -13.75 -13.81 -0.95
N LYS A 460 -14.39 -14.25 0.14
CA LYS A 460 -15.68 -14.92 0.02
C LYS A 460 -16.53 -13.96 -0.79
N LYS A 461 -16.94 -14.35 -2.00
CA LYS A 461 -17.92 -13.62 -2.82
C LYS A 461 -18.96 -13.09 -1.84
N SER A 462 -19.20 -11.78 -1.84
CA SER A 462 -20.13 -11.16 -0.88
C SER A 462 -21.40 -12.00 -0.82
N THR A 463 -21.85 -12.37 0.38
CA THR A 463 -22.88 -13.41 0.56
C THR A 463 -24.17 -13.17 -0.26
N TYR A 464 -24.47 -11.90 -0.57
CA TYR A 464 -25.59 -11.52 -1.44
C TYR A 464 -25.36 -11.85 -2.93
N LEU A 465 -24.12 -11.86 -3.45
CA LEU A 465 -23.81 -12.26 -4.82
C LEU A 465 -24.16 -13.72 -5.09
N PHE A 466 -23.91 -14.60 -4.13
CA PHE A 466 -24.39 -15.98 -4.21
C PHE A 466 -25.93 -16.06 -4.19
N SER A 467 -26.62 -15.15 -3.49
CA SER A 467 -28.09 -15.10 -3.52
C SER A 467 -28.58 -14.57 -4.88
N LYS A 468 -27.88 -13.61 -5.49
CA LYS A 468 -28.13 -13.10 -6.85
C LYS A 468 -28.07 -14.21 -7.90
N GLU A 469 -27.06 -15.09 -7.83
CA GLU A 469 -26.96 -16.24 -8.76
C GLU A 469 -28.17 -17.17 -8.70
N TYR A 470 -28.77 -17.37 -7.53
CA TYR A 470 -29.98 -18.18 -7.39
C TYR A 470 -31.24 -17.43 -7.82
N ILE A 471 -31.29 -16.10 -7.60
CA ILE A 471 -32.36 -15.23 -8.10
C ILE A 471 -32.39 -15.24 -9.63
N GLU A 472 -31.23 -15.11 -10.29
CA GLU A 472 -31.10 -15.16 -11.75
C GLU A 472 -31.45 -16.54 -12.33
N LYS A 473 -31.30 -17.61 -11.54
CA LYS A 473 -31.79 -18.96 -11.86
C LYS A 473 -33.28 -19.15 -11.62
N GLY A 474 -33.97 -18.12 -11.10
CA GLY A 474 -35.42 -18.11 -10.91
C GLY A 474 -35.94 -18.84 -9.67
N LEU A 475 -35.09 -19.12 -8.69
CA LEU A 475 -35.49 -19.79 -7.43
C LEU A 475 -36.33 -18.86 -6.54
N SER A 476 -37.26 -19.46 -5.79
CA SER A 476 -38.07 -18.81 -4.76
C SER A 476 -37.27 -18.47 -3.49
N LEU A 477 -37.83 -17.62 -2.63
CA LEU A 477 -37.18 -17.19 -1.38
C LEU A 477 -36.83 -18.39 -0.48
N GLU A 478 -37.71 -19.38 -0.42
CA GLU A 478 -37.58 -20.58 0.40
C GLU A 478 -36.54 -21.55 -0.15
N GLU A 479 -36.47 -21.72 -1.47
CA GLU A 479 -35.45 -22.54 -2.13
C GLU A 479 -34.05 -21.93 -1.94
N ILE A 480 -33.91 -20.61 -2.12
CA ILE A 480 -32.65 -19.91 -1.88
C ILE A 480 -32.22 -20.08 -0.42
N SER A 481 -33.15 -19.88 0.52
CA SER A 481 -32.94 -20.03 1.95
C SER A 481 -32.42 -21.43 2.32
N LYS A 482 -33.06 -22.47 1.76
CA LYS A 482 -32.69 -23.88 1.95
C LYS A 482 -31.34 -24.24 1.32
N GLU A 483 -31.11 -23.87 0.07
CA GLU A 483 -29.84 -24.10 -0.65
C GLU A 483 -28.66 -23.38 -0.01
N ARG A 484 -28.93 -22.20 0.59
CA ARG A 484 -27.91 -21.39 1.26
C ARG A 484 -27.69 -21.71 2.73
N GLY A 485 -28.58 -22.49 3.36
CA GLY A 485 -28.59 -22.69 4.81
C GLY A 485 -28.74 -21.37 5.58
N LEU A 486 -29.50 -20.41 5.05
CA LEU A 486 -29.75 -19.09 5.64
C LEU A 486 -31.22 -18.95 6.05
N THR A 487 -31.58 -17.87 6.75
CA THR A 487 -32.99 -17.57 7.05
C THR A 487 -33.62 -16.76 5.92
N ASN A 488 -34.94 -16.87 5.74
CA ASN A 488 -35.68 -16.06 4.76
C ASN A 488 -35.42 -14.57 4.95
N GLY A 489 -35.37 -14.08 6.18
CA GLY A 489 -35.10 -12.67 6.48
C GLY A 489 -33.68 -12.21 6.11
N THR A 490 -32.70 -13.13 6.08
CA THR A 490 -31.36 -12.86 5.56
C THR A 490 -31.39 -12.73 4.04
N ILE A 491 -32.12 -13.62 3.35
CA ILE A 491 -32.27 -13.56 1.88
C ILE A 491 -33.07 -12.33 1.45
N SER A 492 -34.15 -11.96 2.15
CA SER A 492 -34.88 -10.71 1.91
C SER A 492 -33.98 -9.48 2.03
N GLY A 493 -33.07 -9.46 3.02
CA GLY A 493 -32.06 -8.41 3.14
C GLY A 493 -31.04 -8.40 2.00
N HIS A 494 -30.67 -9.58 1.46
CA HIS A 494 -29.85 -9.65 0.26
C HIS A 494 -30.59 -9.12 -0.97
N ILE A 495 -31.88 -9.42 -1.14
CA ILE A 495 -32.70 -8.95 -2.27
C ILE A 495 -32.75 -7.41 -2.32
N VAL A 496 -33.01 -6.76 -1.16
CA VAL A 496 -32.97 -5.29 -1.05
C VAL A 496 -31.60 -4.77 -1.51
N LYS A 497 -30.52 -5.33 -0.95
CA LYS A 497 -29.15 -4.92 -1.28
C LYS A 497 -28.76 -5.18 -2.74
N ILE A 498 -29.29 -6.26 -3.33
CA ILE A 498 -29.08 -6.58 -4.75
C ILE A 498 -29.81 -5.56 -5.62
N LYS A 499 -31.02 -5.14 -5.25
CA LYS A 499 -31.76 -4.12 -5.99
C LYS A 499 -31.05 -2.76 -5.95
N GLU A 500 -30.49 -2.39 -4.80
CA GLU A 500 -29.68 -1.18 -4.64
C GLU A 500 -28.40 -1.20 -5.51
N ILE A 501 -27.67 -2.32 -5.50
CA ILE A 501 -26.34 -2.42 -6.16
C ILE A 501 -26.45 -2.82 -7.64
N TYR A 502 -27.46 -3.60 -8.00
CA TYR A 502 -27.69 -4.14 -9.35
C TYR A 502 -29.16 -3.94 -9.77
N PRO A 503 -29.56 -2.71 -10.12
CA PRO A 503 -30.95 -2.36 -10.42
C PRO A 503 -31.60 -3.19 -11.53
N GLU A 504 -30.77 -3.69 -12.46
CA GLU A 504 -31.16 -4.53 -13.61
C GLU A 504 -31.55 -5.96 -13.23
N THR A 505 -31.28 -6.39 -12.00
CA THR A 505 -31.65 -7.75 -11.55
C THR A 505 -33.16 -7.84 -11.41
N ASP A 506 -33.80 -8.77 -12.14
CA ASP A 506 -35.24 -9.02 -12.01
C ASP A 506 -35.55 -9.64 -10.65
N ILE A 507 -36.18 -8.83 -9.79
CA ILE A 507 -36.66 -9.25 -8.47
C ILE A 507 -38.19 -9.34 -8.41
N SER A 508 -38.91 -9.14 -9.52
CA SER A 508 -40.38 -9.03 -9.57
C SER A 508 -41.11 -10.17 -8.86
N ARG A 509 -40.54 -11.38 -8.90
CA ARG A 509 -41.04 -12.60 -8.24
C ARG A 509 -41.09 -12.53 -6.71
N PHE A 510 -40.33 -11.62 -6.10
CA PHE A 510 -40.30 -11.43 -4.66
C PHE A 510 -41.17 -10.25 -4.20
N ARG A 511 -41.93 -9.63 -5.12
CA ARG A 511 -42.87 -8.57 -4.77
C ARG A 511 -44.00 -9.15 -3.92
N PRO A 512 -44.24 -8.61 -2.70
CA PRO A 512 -45.41 -8.99 -1.91
C PRO A 512 -46.72 -8.73 -2.64
N ASP A 513 -47.80 -9.32 -2.14
CA ASP A 513 -49.14 -9.09 -2.70
C ASP A 513 -49.58 -7.63 -2.59
N GLU A 514 -50.58 -7.25 -3.39
CA GLU A 514 -51.01 -5.84 -3.49
C GLU A 514 -51.53 -5.29 -2.16
N LYS A 515 -52.18 -6.14 -1.36
CA LYS A 515 -52.71 -5.76 -0.06
C LYS A 515 -51.58 -5.40 0.91
N ILE A 516 -50.52 -6.20 0.94
CA ILE A 516 -49.32 -5.93 1.74
C ILE A 516 -48.64 -4.65 1.24
N MET A 517 -48.53 -4.47 -0.08
CA MET A 517 -47.92 -3.26 -0.65
C MET A 517 -48.67 -1.99 -0.25
N GLU A 518 -50.00 -1.99 -0.34
CA GLU A 518 -50.84 -0.86 0.09
C GLU A 518 -50.66 -0.54 1.59
N MET A 519 -50.62 -1.58 2.43
CA MET A 519 -50.40 -1.42 3.87
C MET A 519 -49.03 -0.80 4.18
N VAL A 520 -47.97 -1.27 3.50
CA VAL A 520 -46.61 -0.75 3.69
C VAL A 520 -46.48 0.68 3.17
N ILE A 521 -47.11 1.02 2.03
CA ILE A 521 -47.13 2.40 1.51
C ILE A 521 -47.84 3.34 2.49
N SER A 522 -49.03 2.95 2.96
CA SER A 522 -49.77 3.75 3.95
C SER A 522 -48.99 3.94 5.25
N ALA A 523 -48.26 2.90 5.68
CA ALA A 523 -47.38 2.98 6.83
C ALA A 523 -46.21 3.94 6.58
N ARG A 524 -45.53 3.86 5.43
CA ARG A 524 -44.43 4.77 5.07
C ARG A 524 -44.89 6.23 5.15
N ASP A 525 -46.00 6.56 4.50
CA ASP A 525 -46.47 7.95 4.43
C ASP A 525 -46.80 8.50 5.83
N LYS A 526 -47.35 7.67 6.72
CA LYS A 526 -47.56 8.01 8.15
C LYS A 526 -46.24 8.18 8.92
N LEU A 527 -45.26 7.33 8.66
CA LEU A 527 -43.94 7.37 9.29
C LEU A 527 -43.13 8.61 8.84
N GLU A 528 -43.22 8.99 7.58
CA GLU A 528 -42.56 10.18 7.04
C GLU A 528 -43.21 11.47 7.55
N ALA A 529 -44.55 11.49 7.66
CA ALA A 529 -45.29 12.62 8.20
C ALA A 529 -44.94 12.90 9.68
N ARG A 530 -44.71 11.86 10.50
CA ARG A 530 -44.44 12.02 11.94
C ARG A 530 -43.03 12.47 12.29
N LYS A 531 -42.06 12.37 11.35
CA LYS A 531 -40.66 12.83 11.49
C LYS A 531 -39.99 12.49 12.83
N ASN A 532 -40.25 11.31 13.38
CA ASN A 532 -39.74 10.91 14.69
C ASN A 532 -38.35 10.26 14.54
N PRO A 533 -37.29 10.79 15.19
CA PRO A 533 -35.94 10.27 15.08
C PRO A 533 -35.78 8.81 15.51
N LYS A 534 -36.67 8.28 16.36
CA LYS A 534 -36.61 6.88 16.81
C LYS A 534 -36.98 5.86 15.73
N ASP A 535 -37.59 6.32 14.64
CA ASP A 535 -38.02 5.45 13.55
C ASP A 535 -36.94 5.26 12.49
N ILE A 536 -35.89 6.08 12.57
CA ILE A 536 -34.82 6.17 11.60
C ILE A 536 -33.62 5.36 12.11
N THR A 537 -33.07 4.52 11.24
CA THR A 537 -31.86 3.74 11.50
C THR A 537 -30.62 4.64 11.56
N SER A 538 -29.49 4.11 12.03
CA SER A 538 -28.19 4.82 12.00
C SER A 538 -27.71 5.19 10.59
N ARG A 539 -28.40 4.71 9.54
CA ARG A 539 -28.16 5.00 8.13
C ARG A 539 -29.18 5.97 7.52
N GLY A 540 -30.04 6.60 8.32
CA GLY A 540 -30.99 7.60 7.81
C GLY A 540 -32.27 7.05 7.16
N GLN A 541 -32.44 5.73 7.10
CA GLN A 541 -33.64 5.07 6.54
C GLN A 541 -34.66 4.67 7.61
N LEU A 542 -35.95 4.61 7.28
CA LEU A 542 -37.01 4.09 8.15
C LEU A 542 -36.76 2.62 8.51
N SER A 543 -36.84 2.28 9.79
CA SER A 543 -36.57 0.93 10.29
C SER A 543 -37.74 -0.03 10.05
N SER A 544 -37.44 -1.30 9.74
CA SER A 544 -38.49 -2.34 9.59
C SER A 544 -39.33 -2.51 10.85
N LYS A 545 -38.78 -2.17 12.03
CA LYS A 545 -39.52 -2.15 13.30
C LYS A 545 -40.56 -1.04 13.33
N ALA A 546 -40.22 0.16 12.86
CA ALA A 546 -41.17 1.26 12.78
C ALA A 546 -42.35 0.93 11.84
N PHE A 547 -42.08 0.26 10.72
CA PHE A 547 -43.12 -0.27 9.83
C PHE A 547 -44.00 -1.32 10.51
N PHE A 548 -43.39 -2.29 11.19
CA PHE A 548 -44.11 -3.33 11.91
C PHE A 548 -45.05 -2.74 12.98
N ASP A 549 -44.53 -1.81 13.78
CA ASP A 549 -45.29 -1.12 14.82
C ASP A 549 -46.41 -0.25 14.22
N ALA A 550 -46.17 0.43 13.09
CA ALA A 550 -47.17 1.26 12.41
C ALA A 550 -48.33 0.45 11.79
N MET A 551 -48.12 -0.84 11.54
CA MET A 551 -49.13 -1.77 11.02
C MET A 551 -49.64 -2.73 12.10
N ASN A 552 -49.40 -2.45 13.38
CA ASN A 552 -49.82 -3.29 14.51
C ASN A 552 -49.40 -4.77 14.40
N GLY A 553 -48.30 -5.04 13.70
CA GLY A 553 -47.78 -6.39 13.48
C GLY A 553 -48.57 -7.25 12.49
N GLU A 554 -49.48 -6.66 11.70
CA GLU A 554 -50.25 -7.38 10.68
C GLU A 554 -49.40 -7.89 9.50
N VAL A 555 -48.23 -7.29 9.26
CA VAL A 555 -47.31 -7.64 8.17
C VAL A 555 -45.98 -8.13 8.74
N SER A 556 -45.45 -9.24 8.21
CA SER A 556 -44.20 -9.81 8.70
C SER A 556 -42.98 -8.93 8.39
N TYR A 557 -41.93 -9.04 9.20
CA TYR A 557 -40.66 -8.34 8.94
C TYR A 557 -40.02 -8.67 7.58
N ASN A 558 -40.29 -9.87 7.05
CA ASN A 558 -39.76 -10.27 5.75
C ASN A 558 -40.51 -9.58 4.62
N ASP A 559 -41.84 -9.54 4.71
CA ASP A 559 -42.68 -8.88 3.70
C ASP A 559 -42.48 -7.38 3.71
N ILE A 560 -42.27 -6.77 4.88
CA ILE A 560 -41.86 -5.36 5.01
C ILE A 560 -40.57 -5.09 4.24
N LYS A 561 -39.53 -5.90 4.46
CA LYS A 561 -38.24 -5.73 3.78
C LYS A 561 -38.35 -5.92 2.28
N LEU A 562 -39.13 -6.91 1.84
CA LEU A 562 -39.35 -7.15 0.42
C LEU A 562 -40.14 -6.00 -0.22
N ALA A 563 -41.22 -5.53 0.42
CA ALA A 563 -41.99 -4.38 -0.05
C ALA A 563 -41.11 -3.13 -0.19
N MET A 564 -40.23 -2.88 0.78
CA MET A 564 -39.26 -1.77 0.73
C MET A 564 -38.30 -1.85 -0.47
N ALA A 565 -38.07 -3.01 -1.08
CA ALA A 565 -37.25 -3.12 -2.30
C ALA A 565 -37.98 -2.63 -3.56
N PHE A 566 -39.29 -2.38 -3.48
CA PHE A 566 -40.15 -1.92 -4.58
C PHE A 566 -40.73 -0.51 -4.35
N LEU A 567 -40.36 0.13 -3.24
CA LEU A 567 -40.70 1.52 -2.90
C LEU A 567 -39.48 2.40 -3.11
#